data_AF-A0A2V4E5Z7-F1
#
_entry.id   AF-A0A2V4E5Z7-F1
#
_cell.length_a   1.000
_cell.length_b   1.000
_cell.length_c   1.000
_cell.angle_alpha   90.00
_cell.angle_beta   90.00
_cell.angle_gamma   90.00
#
_symmetry.space_group_name_H-M   'P 1'
#
loop_
_entity.id
_entity.type
_entity.pdbx_description
1 polymer ?
#
loop_
_entity_poly.entity_id
_entity_poly.type
_entity_poly.pdbx_seq_one_letter_code
_entity_poly.pdbx_strand_id
1 'polypeptide(L)' 'MRDKGTADEDTKEIGTYTSYQLAEEAINRIKDKPGFIDYPNDFHIDEYIIDKDYWTDGLSNEKDLK' A
#
# COMPACT_ATOMS: atom_id res chain seq x y z
N MET A 1 -9.85 8.12 26.64
CA MET A 1 -10.32 8.08 25.24
C MET A 1 -9.20 7.43 24.45
N ARG A 2 -9.50 6.34 23.73
CA ARG A 2 -8.47 5.66 22.94
C ARG A 2 -8.07 6.57 21.79
N ASP A 3 -6.77 6.72 21.64
CA ASP A 3 -6.10 7.48 20.60
C ASP A 3 -6.76 7.19 19.24
N LYS A 4 -7.21 8.25 18.56
CA LYS A 4 -7.71 8.16 17.20
C LYS A 4 -6.46 7.94 16.35
N GLY A 5 -6.27 6.71 15.88
CA GLY A 5 -5.28 6.41 14.85
C GLY A 5 -5.29 7.51 13.81
N THR A 6 -4.16 8.17 13.66
CA THR A 6 -3.92 9.18 12.63
C THR A 6 -4.19 8.57 11.26
N ALA A 7 -4.59 9.40 10.30
CA ALA A 7 -5.19 9.07 9.00
C ALA A 7 -4.34 8.23 8.00
N ASP A 8 -3.45 7.36 8.49
CA ASP A 8 -2.53 6.51 7.73
C ASP A 8 -2.95 5.03 7.69
N GLU A 9 -4.21 4.71 7.98
CA GLU A 9 -4.75 3.33 7.87
C GLU A 9 -5.76 3.13 6.73
N ASP A 10 -5.89 4.07 5.79
CA ASP A 10 -6.90 3.97 4.73
C ASP A 10 -6.44 3.22 3.47
N THR A 11 -5.14 2.97 3.30
CA THR A 11 -4.66 2.14 2.18
C THR A 11 -4.65 0.67 2.58
N LYS A 12 -5.27 -0.19 1.77
CA LYS A 12 -5.27 -1.65 1.98
C LYS A 12 -4.40 -2.31 0.91
N GLU A 13 -3.40 -3.09 1.34
CA GLU A 13 -2.63 -3.91 0.42
C GLU A 13 -3.49 -5.09 -0.07
N ILE A 14 -3.65 -5.18 -1.39
CA ILE A 14 -4.41 -6.25 -2.05
C ILE A 14 -3.52 -7.47 -2.30
N GLY A 15 -2.26 -7.23 -2.61
CA GLY A 15 -1.24 -8.26 -2.79
C GLY A 15 -0.06 -7.77 -3.63
N THR A 16 1.01 -8.55 -3.59
CA THR A 16 2.21 -8.37 -4.40
C THR A 16 2.23 -9.39 -5.53
N TYR A 17 2.64 -8.97 -6.73
CA TYR A 17 2.64 -9.80 -7.93
C TYR A 17 3.95 -9.69 -8.70
N THR A 18 4.34 -10.78 -9.38
CA THR A 18 5.59 -10.86 -10.16
C THR A 18 5.53 -10.14 -11.50
N SER A 19 4.35 -9.64 -11.90
CA SER A 19 4.16 -8.86 -13.12
C SER A 19 2.99 -7.89 -12.97
N TYR A 20 3.04 -6.81 -13.75
CA TYR A 20 1.97 -5.81 -13.82
C TYR A 20 0.62 -6.43 -14.21
N GLN A 21 0.60 -7.33 -15.19
CA GLN A 21 -0.62 -8.00 -15.64
C GLN A 21 -1.32 -8.76 -14.50
N LEU A 22 -0.56 -9.46 -13.65
CA LEU A 22 -1.13 -10.19 -12.52
C LEU A 22 -1.72 -9.24 -11.46
N ALA A 23 -1.14 -8.05 -11.29
CA ALA A 23 -1.68 -7.01 -10.42
C ALA A 23 -2.99 -6.42 -11.00
N GLU A 24 -3.07 -6.18 -12.31
CA GLU A 24 -4.31 -5.75 -12.96
C GLU A 24 -5.42 -6.80 -12.85
N GLU A 25 -5.08 -8.08 -13.02
CA GLU A 25 -6.02 -9.18 -12.81
C GLU A 25 -6.52 -9.21 -11.35
N ALA A 26 -5.67 -8.85 -10.39
CA ALA A 26 -6.08 -8.75 -8.99
C ALA A 26 -7.11 -7.66 -8.75
N ILE A 27 -6.88 -6.46 -9.29
CA ILE A 27 -7.85 -5.35 -9.24
C ILE A 27 -9.20 -5.81 -9.81
N ASN A 28 -9.18 -6.45 -10.98
CA ASN A 28 -10.40 -6.96 -11.61
C ASN A 28 -11.15 -8.01 -10.78
N ARG A 29 -10.46 -8.83 -9.97
CA ARG A 29 -11.10 -9.81 -9.07
C ARG A 29 -11.81 -9.18 -7.87
N ILE A 30 -11.45 -7.94 -7.49
CA ILE A 30 -11.91 -7.35 -6.22
C ILE A 30 -12.69 -6.06 -6.37
N LYS A 31 -12.59 -5.34 -7.49
CA LYS A 31 -13.21 -4.03 -7.69
C LYS A 31 -14.72 -4.00 -7.43
N ASP A 32 -15.41 -5.13 -7.63
CA ASP A 32 -16.86 -5.24 -7.43
C ASP A 32 -17.26 -5.74 -6.03
N LYS A 33 -16.30 -5.93 -5.11
CA LYS A 33 -16.57 -6.36 -3.73
C LYS A 33 -17.08 -5.19 -2.88
N PRO A 34 -17.89 -5.45 -1.83
CA PRO A 34 -18.36 -4.40 -0.92
C PRO A 34 -17.20 -3.57 -0.35
N GLY A 35 -17.39 -2.26 -0.30
CA GLY A 35 -16.36 -1.29 0.09
C GLY A 35 -15.42 -0.89 -1.05
N PHE A 36 -15.02 -1.80 -1.93
CA PHE A 36 -14.19 -1.47 -3.10
C PHE A 36 -15.01 -0.88 -4.26
N ILE A 37 -16.25 -1.33 -4.43
CA ILE A 37 -17.14 -0.86 -5.49
C ILE A 37 -17.47 0.64 -5.39
N ASP A 38 -17.35 1.21 -4.19
CA ASP A 38 -17.58 2.64 -3.94
C ASP A 38 -16.41 3.52 -4.41
N TYR A 39 -15.24 2.91 -4.69
CA TYR A 39 -13.99 3.59 -5.07
C TYR A 39 -13.32 2.91 -6.29
N PRO A 40 -13.98 2.87 -7.46
CA PRO A 40 -13.50 2.10 -8.62
C PRO A 40 -12.20 2.62 -9.24
N ASN A 41 -11.77 3.84 -8.91
CA ASN A 41 -10.58 4.48 -9.45
C ASN A 41 -9.43 4.62 -8.42
N ASP A 42 -9.62 4.19 -7.17
CA ASP A 42 -8.61 4.33 -6.10
C ASP A 42 -7.72 3.09 -5.97
N PHE A 43 -7.42 2.46 -7.11
CA PHE A 43 -6.46 1.35 -7.18
C PHE A 43 -5.11 1.86 -7.70
N HIS A 44 -4.05 1.50 -6.99
CA HIS A 44 -2.67 1.87 -7.33
C HIS A 44 -1.81 0.60 -7.45
N ILE A 45 -0.93 0.58 -8.46
CA ILE A 45 0.09 -0.46 -8.65
C ILE A 45 1.45 0.23 -8.58
N ASP A 46 2.24 -0.13 -7.58
CA ASP A 46 3.61 0.32 -7.44
C ASP A 46 4.58 -0.79 -7.83
N GLU A 47 5.56 -0.47 -8.69
CA GLU A 47 6.60 -1.40 -9.11
C GLU A 47 7.83 -1.30 -8.19
N TYR A 48 8.36 -2.45 -7.78
CA TYR A 48 9.59 -2.53 -7.01
C TYR A 48 10.46 -3.73 -7.41
N ILE A 49 11.75 -3.60 -7.16
CA ILE A 49 12.78 -4.59 -7.44
C ILE A 49 12.84 -5.54 -6.24
N ILE A 50 12.71 -6.83 -6.50
CA ILE A 50 12.90 -7.88 -5.49
C ILE A 50 14.37 -7.93 -5.07
N ASP A 51 14.64 -8.26 -3.81
CA ASP A 51 15.98 -8.33 -3.22
C ASP A 51 16.75 -7.00 -3.24
N LYS A 52 16.03 -5.88 -3.20
CA LYS A 52 16.58 -4.54 -3.03
C LYS A 52 16.16 -3.96 -1.70
N ASP A 53 17.12 -3.40 -0.96
CA ASP A 53 16.85 -2.63 0.25
C ASP A 53 16.29 -1.25 -0.13
N TYR A 54 15.07 -0.94 0.31
CA TYR A 54 14.40 0.34 0.08
C TYR A 54 14.52 1.32 1.25
N TRP A 55 14.83 0.81 2.45
CA TRP A 55 15.04 1.62 3.65
C TRP A 55 16.42 1.32 4.21
N THR A 56 17.44 2.06 3.75
CA THR A 56 18.83 1.84 4.14
C THR A 56 19.29 2.73 5.30
N ASP A 57 18.57 3.81 5.55
CA ASP A 57 19.04 4.90 6.43
C ASP A 57 18.79 4.63 7.92
N GLY A 58 18.11 3.52 8.25
CA GLY A 58 17.72 3.18 9.61
C GLY A 58 16.56 4.03 10.13
N LEU A 59 16.03 3.69 11.29
CA LEU A 59 14.96 4.47 11.92
C LEU A 59 15.60 5.67 12.63
N SER A 60 15.41 6.86 12.07
CA SER A 60 15.79 8.10 12.73
C SER A 60 14.69 8.52 13.69
N ASN A 61 15.05 8.75 14.95
CA ASN A 61 14.15 9.35 15.92
C ASN A 61 14.16 10.87 15.74
N GLU A 62 13.11 11.55 16.17
CA GLU A 62 12.99 13.02 16.10
C GLU A 62 14.15 13.75 16.81
N LYS A 63 14.90 13.06 17.68
CA LYS A 63 16.09 13.57 18.38
C LYS A 63 17.38 13.55 17.55
N ASP A 64 17.38 12.84 16.42
CA ASP A 64 18.53 12.68 15.53
C ASP A 64 18.62 13.83 14.50
N LEU A 65 17.55 14.63 14.38
CA LEU A 65 17.54 15.91 13.67
C LEU A 65 18.01 17.02 14.65
N LYS A 66 19.32 17.29 14.69
CA LYS A 66 19.89 18.48 15.33
C LYS A 66 20.41 19.47 14.30
#